data_AF-C8XER0-F1
#
_entry.id   AF-C8XER0-F1
#
_cell.length_a   1.000
_cell.length_b   1.000
_cell.length_c   1.000
_cell.angle_alpha   90.00
_cell.angle_beta   90.00
_cell.angle_gamma   90.00
#
_symmetry.space_group_name_H-M   'P 1'
#
loop_
_entity.id
_entity.type
_entity.pdbx_description
1 polymer ?
#
loop_
_entity_poly.entity_id
_entity_poly.type
_entity_poly.pdbx_seq_one_letter_code
_entity_poly.pdbx_strand_id
1 'polypeptide(L)' 'MSDLSRLEVLRGRLEDVLADPDTSPRDLASVSREYRQTLSAIAELTPAAEGSPLDEITARRRKRGAS' A
#
# COMPACT_ATOMS: atom_id res chain seq x y z
N MET A 1 -2.62 -17.18 -9.36
CA MET A 1 -2.02 -15.84 -9.52
C MET A 1 -1.76 -15.31 -8.12
N SER A 2 -0.55 -14.85 -7.81
CA SER A 2 -0.23 -14.30 -6.49
C SER A 2 -0.72 -12.85 -6.36
N ASP A 3 -0.84 -12.34 -5.13
CA ASP A 3 -1.24 -10.94 -4.89
C ASP A 3 -0.23 -9.93 -5.46
N LEU A 4 1.06 -10.29 -5.46
CA LEU A 4 2.11 -9.50 -6.12
C LEU A 4 1.85 -9.40 -7.63
N SER A 5 1.59 -10.52 -8.30
CA SER A 5 1.27 -10.51 -9.73
C SER A 5 -0.02 -9.74 -10.03
N ARG A 6 -1.00 -9.77 -9.12
CA ARG A 6 -2.22 -8.97 -9.24
C ARG A 6 -1.93 -7.46 -9.13
N LEU A 7 -1.06 -7.07 -8.20
CA LEU A 7 -0.63 -5.68 -8.01
C LEU A 7 0.11 -5.14 -9.24
N GLU A 8 1.03 -5.93 -9.79
CA GLU A 8 1.81 -5.54 -10.98
C GLU A 8 0.91 -5.31 -12.19
N VAL A 9 -0.08 -6.19 -12.42
CA VAL A 9 -1.06 -6.03 -13.48
C VAL A 9 -1.93 -4.78 -13.28
N LEU A 10 -2.37 -4.52 -12.05
CA LEU A 10 -3.16 -3.32 -11.73
C LEU A 10 -2.36 -2.03 -11.89
N ARG A 11 -1.08 -2.06 -11.51
CA ARG A 11 -0.18 -0.93 -11.70
C ARG A 11 0.01 -0.65 -13.19
N GLY A 12 0.27 -1.67 -14.01
CA GLY A 12 0.38 -1.49 -15.47
C GLY A 12 -0.87 -0.88 -16.08
N ARG A 13 -2.06 -1.38 -15.69
CA ARG A 13 -3.34 -0.80 -16.13
C ARG A 13 -3.52 0.65 -15.68
N LEU A 14 -3.07 1.01 -14.48
CA LEU A 14 -3.14 2.39 -14.00
C LEU A 14 -2.20 3.31 -14.80
N GLU A 15 -1.00 2.82 -15.12
CA GLU A 15 -0.05 3.54 -15.98
C GLU A 15 -0.64 3.76 -17.38
N ASP A 16 -1.28 2.75 -17.98
CA ASP A 16 -1.96 2.87 -19.29
C ASP A 16 -3.09 3.91 -19.27
N VAL A 17 -3.95 3.86 -18.24
CA VAL A 17 -5.07 4.81 -18.02
C VAL A 17 -4.57 6.24 -17.80
N LEU A 18 -3.43 6.43 -17.14
CA LEU A 18 -2.84 7.76 -16.93
C LEU A 18 -2.14 8.29 -18.18
N ALA A 19 -1.64 7.40 -19.04
CA ALA A 19 -0.98 7.76 -20.30
C ALA A 19 -1.97 8.04 -21.43
N ASP A 20 -3.19 7.52 -21.36
CA ASP A 20 -4.24 7.73 -22.36
C ASP A 20 -5.03 9.02 -22.08
N PRO A 21 -4.91 10.06 -22.95
CA PRO A 21 -5.62 11.33 -22.80
C PRO A 21 -7.14 11.22 -23.02
N ASP A 22 -7.61 10.14 -23.67
CA ASP A 22 -9.04 9.89 -23.94
C ASP A 22 -9.69 9.07 -22.82
N THR A 23 -8.94 8.71 -21.79
CA THR A 23 -9.44 8.00 -20.61
C THR A 23 -10.62 8.72 -20.00
N SER A 24 -11.74 8.00 -19.86
CA SER A 24 -12.90 8.55 -19.19
C SER A 24 -12.66 8.66 -17.67
N PRO A 25 -13.21 9.69 -17.00
CA PRO A 25 -13.16 9.79 -15.54
C PRO A 25 -13.73 8.54 -14.82
N ARG A 26 -14.64 7.82 -15.48
CA ARG A 26 -15.23 6.58 -14.95
C ARG A 26 -14.22 5.44 -14.95
N ASP A 27 -13.40 5.32 -15.99
CA ASP A 27 -12.41 4.27 -16.11
C ASP A 27 -11.28 4.48 -15.11
N LEU A 28 -10.81 5.73 -14.98
CA LEU A 28 -9.85 6.11 -13.94
C LEU A 28 -10.38 5.81 -12.52
N ALA A 29 -11.65 6.14 -12.24
CA ALA A 29 -12.27 5.85 -10.95
C ALA A 29 -12.37 4.34 -10.66
N SER A 30 -12.66 3.54 -11.69
CA SER A 30 -12.75 2.08 -11.59
C SER A 30 -11.39 1.46 -11.25
N VAL A 31 -10.34 1.80 -12.01
CA VAL A 31 -8.98 1.27 -11.79
C VAL A 31 -8.42 1.75 -10.44
N SER A 32 -8.66 3.01 -10.07
CA SER A 32 -8.26 3.54 -8.76
C SER A 32 -8.92 2.81 -7.60
N ARG A 33 -10.20 2.41 -7.74
CA ARG A 33 -10.91 1.63 -6.72
C ARG A 33 -10.31 0.24 -6.58
N GLU A 34 -10.06 -0.44 -7.69
CA GLU A 34 -9.49 -1.80 -7.69
C GLU A 34 -8.07 -1.82 -7.11
N TYR A 35 -7.26 -0.79 -7.42
CA TYR A 35 -5.95 -0.59 -6.82
C TYR A 35 -6.01 -0.45 -5.29
N ARG A 36 -6.89 0.44 -4.77
CA ARG A 36 -7.07 0.62 -3.31
C ARG A 36 -7.53 -0.66 -2.62
N GLN A 37 -8.45 -1.41 -3.23
CA GLN A 37 -8.93 -2.67 -2.66
C GLN A 37 -7.82 -3.72 -2.57
N THR A 38 -6.98 -3.81 -3.60
CA THR A 38 -5.85 -4.74 -3.61
C THR A 38 -4.82 -4.36 -2.55
N LEU A 39 -4.54 -3.06 -2.37
CA LEU A 39 -3.68 -2.58 -1.29
C LEU A 39 -4.26 -2.91 0.10
N SER A 40 -5.57 -2.74 0.30
CA SER A 40 -6.23 -3.11 1.57
C SER A 40 -6.10 -4.61 1.84
N ALA A 41 -6.35 -5.47 0.85
CA ALA A 41 -6.19 -6.91 1.00
C ALA A 41 -4.74 -7.30 1.36
N ILE A 42 -3.74 -6.63 0.77
CA ILE A 42 -2.33 -6.87 1.09
C ILE A 42 -1.97 -6.37 2.49
N ALA A 43 -2.55 -5.25 2.92
CA ALA A 43 -2.37 -4.75 4.28
C ALA A 43 -2.94 -5.74 5.31
N GLU A 44 -4.04 -6.43 5.01
CA GLU A 44 -4.61 -7.48 5.86
C GLU A 44 -3.73 -8.74 5.92
N LEU A 45 -2.98 -9.05 4.85
CA LEU A 45 -2.02 -10.15 4.82
C LEU A 45 -0.74 -9.85 5.59
N THR A 46 -0.42 -8.58 5.79
CA THR A 46 0.71 -8.18 6.64
C THR A 46 0.26 -8.32 8.08
N PRO A 47 0.83 -9.24 8.90
CA PRO A 47 0.51 -9.28 10.32
C PRO A 47 0.79 -7.89 10.87
N ALA A 48 -0.14 -7.31 11.65
CA ALA A 48 0.13 -6.11 12.40
C ALA A 48 1.45 -6.36 13.14
N ALA A 49 2.48 -5.56 12.84
CA ALA A 49 3.78 -5.73 13.45
C ALA A 49 3.60 -5.53 14.96
N GLU A 50 3.45 -6.61 15.71
CA GLU A 50 3.51 -6.58 17.17
C GLU A 50 4.90 -6.08 17.51
N GLY A 51 4.99 -4.81 17.91
CA GLY A 51 6.18 -4.13 18.44
C GLY A 51 7.50 -4.48 17.73
N SER A 52 7.95 -3.61 16.83
CA SER A 52 9.30 -3.77 16.28
C SER A 52 10.33 -3.71 17.41
N PRO A 53 11.41 -4.51 17.41
CA PRO A 53 12.52 -4.34 18.34
C PRO A 53 13.10 -2.90 18.33
N LEU A 54 12.90 -2.17 17.23
CA LEU A 54 13.24 -0.74 17.12
C LEU A 54 12.35 0.15 18.01
N ASP A 55 11.10 -0.25 18.27
CA ASP A 55 10.20 0.43 19.20
C ASP A 55 10.69 0.31 20.64
N GLU A 56 11.24 -0.86 21.03
CA GLU A 56 11.89 -1.02 22.34
C GLU A 56 13.12 -0.12 22.49
N ILE A 57 13.96 -0.01 21.45
CA ILE A 57 15.14 0.86 21.47
C ILE A 57 14.71 2.32 21.59
N THR A 58 13.67 2.72 20.86
CA THR A 58 13.10 4.07 20.91
C THR A 58 12.51 4.38 22.28
N ALA A 59 11.79 3.43 22.88
CA ALA A 59 11.27 3.55 24.25
C ALA A 59 12.39 3.69 25.29
N ARG A 60 13.47 2.90 25.17
CA ARG A 60 14.66 3.02 26.04
C ARG A 60 15.35 4.37 25.91
N ARG A 61 15.43 4.93 24.69
CA ARG A 61 16.02 6.26 24.47
C ARG A 61 15.17 7.38 25.10
N ARG A 62 13.85 7.35 24.93
CA ARG A 62 12.93 8.32 25.58
C ARG A 62 13.05 8.29 27.10
N LYS A 63 13.13 7.09 27.70
CA LYS A 63 13.34 6.94 29.15
C LYS A 63 14.66 7.55 29.65
N ARG A 64 15.70 7.55 28.82
CA ARG A 64 17.04 8.08 29.17
C ARG A 64 17.22 9.58 28.90
N GLY A 65 16.39 10.18 28.05
CA GLY A 65 16.43 11.62 27.74
C GLY A 65 15.52 12.49 28.61
N ALA A 66 14.76 11.91 29.53
CA ALA A 66 13.85 12.60 30.44
C ALA A 66 14.47 12.85 31.83
N SER A 67 15.80 12.99 31.90
CA SER A 67 16.56 13.30 33.12
C SER A 67 17.20 14.67 33.02
#